data_AF-A0A6L6PM32-F1
#
_entry.id   AF-A0A6L6PM32-F1
#
_cell.length_a   1.000
_cell.length_b   1.000
_cell.length_c   1.000
_cell.angle_alpha   90.00
_cell.angle_beta   90.00
_cell.angle_gamma   90.00
#
_symmetry.space_group_name_H-M   'P 1'
#
loop_
_entity.id
_entity.type
_entity.pdbx_description
1 polymer ?
#
loop_
_entity_poly.entity_id
_entity_poly.type
_entity_poly.pdbx_seq_one_letter_code
_entity_poly.pdbx_strand_id
1 'polypeptide(L)' 'VSQGELDAVAIRLNGRPRKTLDYDTPAQRFERCVASTG' A
#
# COMPACT_ATOMS: atom_id res chain seq x y z
N VAL A 1 19.01 13.66 15.76
CA VAL A 1 17.58 13.65 15.44
C VAL A 1 16.85 14.46 16.49
N SER A 2 16.33 15.62 16.12
CA SER A 2 15.54 16.54 16.92
C SER A 2 14.05 16.40 16.60
N GLN A 3 13.17 16.97 17.43
CA GLN A 3 11.73 16.92 17.19
C GLN A 3 11.35 17.56 15.85
N GLY A 4 11.96 18.69 15.49
CA GLY A 4 11.69 19.37 14.22
C GLY A 4 12.07 18.53 12.99
N GLU A 5 13.09 17.67 13.10
CA GLU A 5 13.44 16.73 12.03
C GLU A 5 12.39 15.62 11.88
N LEU A 6 11.85 15.11 12.98
CA LEU A 6 10.77 14.11 12.96
C LEU A 6 9.45 14.69 12.41
N ASP A 7 9.13 15.93 12.80
CA ASP A 7 7.93 16.62 12.34
C ASP A 7 7.98 16.87 10.83
N ALA A 8 9.16 17.26 10.30
CA ALA A 8 9.36 17.43 8.86
C ALA A 8 9.19 16.12 8.08
N VAL A 9 9.66 15.00 8.64
CA VAL A 9 9.44 13.67 8.04
C VAL A 9 7.95 13.29 8.06
N ALA A 10 7.27 13.52 9.19
CA ALA A 10 5.86 13.20 9.34
C ALA A 10 4.98 13.99 8.35
N ILE A 11 5.21 15.31 8.22
CA ILE A 11 4.50 16.16 7.25
C ILE A 11 4.68 15.62 5.83
N ARG A 12 5.92 15.31 5.43
CA ARG A 12 6.22 14.79 4.10
C ARG A 12 5.54 13.45 3.82
N LEU A 13 5.48 12.54 4.81
CA LEU A 13 4.85 11.24 4.62
C LEU A 13 3.32 11.33 4.58
N ASN A 14 2.73 12.11 5.48
CA ASN A 14 1.29 12.25 5.62
C ASN A 14 0.65 13.07 4.50
N GLY A 15 1.40 13.98 3.87
CA GLY A 15 0.92 14.81 2.75
C GLY A 15 0.95 14.13 1.38
N ARG A 16 1.51 12.92 1.26
CA ARG A 16 1.58 12.23 -0.04
C ARG A 16 0.20 11.72 -0.46
N PRO A 17 -0.13 11.74 -1.77
CA PRO A 17 -1.32 11.07 -2.28
C PRO A 17 -1.32 9.62 -1.83
N ARG A 18 -2.39 9.20 -1.14
CA ARG A 18 -2.56 7.80 -0.76
C ARG A 18 -2.72 6.98 -2.04
N LYS A 19 -1.73 6.15 -2.37
CA LYS A 19 -1.92 5.09 -3.36
C LYS A 19 -2.78 4.02 -2.69
N THR A 20 -3.96 3.76 -3.23
CA THR A 20 -4.71 2.55 -2.86
C THR A 20 -3.81 1.37 -3.20
N LEU A 21 -3.54 0.53 -2.20
CA LEU A 21 -2.83 -0.73 -2.43
C LEU A 21 -3.60 -1.50 -3.52
N ASP A 22 -2.89 -2.10 -4.48
CA ASP A 22 -3.45 -3.04 -5.45
C ASP A 22 -3.82 -4.35 -4.72
N TYR A 23 -4.70 -4.22 -3.72
CA TYR A 23 -5.13 -5.31 -2.86
C TYR A 23 -6.10 -6.19 -3.63
N ASP A 24 -5.63 -7.37 -4.00
CA ASP A 24 -6.50 -8.43 -4.44
C ASP A 24 -7.25 -8.99 -3.24
N THR A 25 -8.57 -9.06 -3.36
CA THR A 25 -9.41 -9.84 -2.44
C THR A 25 -9.02 -11.32 -2.50
N PRO A 26 -9.31 -12.10 -1.45
CA PRO A 26 -9.06 -13.54 -1.47
C PRO A 26 -9.70 -14.26 -2.67
N ALA A 27 -10.88 -13.83 -3.10
CA ALA A 27 -11.55 -14.37 -4.29
C ALA A 27 -10.76 -14.10 -5.58
N GLN A 28 -10.27 -12.87 -5.80
CA GLN A 28 -9.46 -12.53 -6.98
C GLN A 28 -8.15 -13.33 -7.04
N ARG A 29 -7.52 -13.58 -5.88
CA ARG A 29 -6.34 -14.46 -5.82
C ARG A 29 -6.69 -15.91 -6.14
N PHE A 30 -7.80 -16.41 -5.61
CA PHE A 30 -8.26 -17.77 -5.88
C PHE A 30 -8.53 -17.99 -7.36
N GLU A 31 -9.30 -17.09 -7.99
CA GLU A 31 -9.60 -17.13 -9.43
C GLU A 31 -8.33 -17.15 -10.29
N ARG A 32 -7.34 -16.30 -9.97
CA ARG A 32 -6.04 -16.28 -10.67
C ARG A 32 -5.30 -17.62 -10.56
N CYS A 33 -5.30 -18.25 -9.38
CA CYS A 33 -4.60 -19.51 -9.15
C CYS A 33 -5.25 -20.69 -9.90
N VAL A 34 -6.59 -20.72 -10.01
CA VAL A 34 -7.28 -21.80 -10.73
C VAL A 34 -7.30 -21.58 -12.24
N ALA A 35 -7.25 -20.33 -12.70
CA ALA A 35 -7.15 -20.00 -14.12
C ALA A 35 -5.87 -20.54 -14.77
N SER A 36 -4.79 -20.79 -14.01
CA SER A 36 -3.55 -21.37 -14.55
C SER A 36 -3.55 -22.89 -14.69
N THR A 37 -4.65 -23.56 -14.32
CA THR A 37 -4.76 -25.04 -14.34
C THR A 37 -5.74 -25.59 -15.38
N GLY A 38 -6.26 -24.73 -16.28
CA GLY A 38 -7.22 -25.08 -17.34
C GLY A 38 -6.59 -25.33 -18.69
#